data_AF-A0A9W6GZL0-F1
#
_entry.id   AF-A0A9W6GZL0-F1
#
_cell.length_a   1.000
_cell.length_b   1.000
_cell.length_c   1.000
_cell.angle_alpha   90.00
_cell.angle_beta   90.00
_cell.angle_gamma   90.00
#
_symmetry.space_group_name_H-M   'P 1'
#
loop_
_entity.id
_entity.type
_entity.pdbx_description
1 polymer ?
#
loop_
_entity_poly.entity_id
_entity_poly.type
_entity_poly.pdbx_seq_one_letter_code
_entity_poly.pdbx_strand_id
1 'polypeptide(L)'
;MPSLRKSSAFFCITLVLSIGLMEPAFAQTANLEGVLQNIVNMLTGNVARLLATLAVIIVGIAWMFGHLDLRKAAYVVLGVAIVFGASEVVSTLTGGH
;
A
#
# COMPACT_ATOMS: atom_id res chain seq x y z
N MET A 1 -23.87 25.64 -0.64
CA MET A 1 -23.17 24.45 -0.10
C MET A 1 -21.69 24.50 -0.46
N PRO A 2 -20.77 24.95 0.42
CA PRO A 2 -19.33 24.78 0.19
C PRO A 2 -18.71 23.90 1.29
N SER A 3 -18.69 22.58 1.08
CA SER A 3 -18.09 21.62 2.04
C SER A 3 -16.89 20.82 1.50
N LEU A 4 -16.34 21.17 0.33
CA LEU A 4 -15.33 20.33 -0.33
C LEU A 4 -13.87 20.76 -0.13
N ARG A 5 -13.58 21.89 0.52
CA ARG A 5 -12.20 22.33 0.83
C ARG A 5 -11.66 21.82 2.18
N LYS A 6 -12.53 21.37 3.09
CA LYS A 6 -12.12 21.02 4.45
C LYS A 6 -11.49 19.62 4.53
N SER A 7 -11.88 18.68 3.67
CA SER A 7 -11.35 17.29 3.71
C SER A 7 -9.85 17.17 3.38
N SER A 8 -9.33 17.96 2.44
CA SER A 8 -7.89 17.94 2.13
C SER A 8 -7.03 18.51 3.26
N ALA A 9 -7.56 19.47 4.04
CA ALA A 9 -6.84 20.04 5.17
C ALA A 9 -6.71 19.03 6.33
N PHE A 10 -7.75 18.22 6.58
CA PHE A 10 -7.69 17.17 7.59
C PHE A 10 -6.64 16.10 7.29
N PHE A 11 -6.49 15.69 6.02
CA PHE A 11 -5.49 14.69 5.63
C PHE A 11 -4.05 15.20 5.84
N CYS A 12 -3.77 16.46 5.50
CA CYS A 12 -2.45 17.06 5.70
C CYS A 12 -2.11 17.25 7.18
N ILE A 13 -3.07 17.64 8.02
CA ILE A 13 -2.84 17.88 9.45
C ILE A 13 -2.57 16.55 10.18
N THR A 14 -3.31 15.48 9.86
CA THR A 14 -3.03 14.14 10.41
C THR A 14 -1.65 13.64 9.97
N LEU A 15 -1.27 13.82 8.70
CA LEU A 15 0.06 13.44 8.20
C LEU A 15 1.19 14.15 8.96
N VAL A 16 1.03 15.45 9.23
CA VAL A 16 2.03 16.25 9.96
C VAL A 16 2.08 15.88 11.44
N LEU A 17 0.93 15.59 12.09
CA LEU A 17 0.91 15.13 13.48
C LEU A 17 1.53 13.73 13.65
N SER A 18 1.37 12.83 12.67
CA SER A 18 2.01 11.50 12.69
C SER A 18 3.54 11.57 12.62
N ILE A 19 4.11 12.61 12.00
CA ILE A 19 5.56 12.83 11.94
C ILE A 19 6.08 13.38 13.29
N GLY A 20 5.27 14.16 14.01
CA GLY A 20 5.66 14.78 15.29
C GLY A 20 5.58 13.86 16.53
N LEU A 21 4.84 12.75 16.45
CA LEU A 21 4.74 11.73 17.50
C LEU A 21 5.73 10.57 17.30
N MET A 22 6.59 10.65 16.29
CA MET A 22 7.72 9.73 16.15
C MET A 22 8.74 10.07 17.23
N GLU A 23 8.55 9.49 18.42
CA GLU A 23 9.62 9.33 19.39
C GLU A 23 10.85 8.79 18.67
N PRO A 24 12.04 9.28 19.04
CA PRO A 24 13.23 8.99 18.31
C PRO A 24 13.51 7.50 18.43
N ALA A 25 13.69 6.90 17.26
CA ALA A 25 14.28 5.59 17.00
C ALA A 25 15.71 5.46 17.57
N PHE A 26 15.93 5.80 18.85
CA PHE A 26 17.22 5.70 19.52
C PHE A 26 17.47 4.24 19.93
N ALA A 27 18.04 3.51 18.98
CA ALA A 27 18.92 2.32 19.09
C ALA A 27 18.71 1.29 17.95
N GLN A 28 18.20 1.69 16.79
CA GLN A 28 17.88 0.76 15.69
C GLN A 28 19.06 0.31 14.83
N THR A 29 20.32 0.63 15.17
CA THR A 29 21.48 0.16 14.37
C THR A 29 21.73 -1.36 14.51
N ALA A 30 21.07 -2.04 15.46
CA ALA A 30 21.26 -3.49 15.68
C ALA A 30 20.16 -4.40 15.11
N ASN A 31 19.04 -3.87 14.58
CA ASN A 31 17.93 -4.71 14.09
C ASN A 31 17.24 -4.15 12.82
N LEU A 32 18.04 -3.64 11.87
CA LEU A 32 17.52 -3.16 10.59
C LEU A 32 16.80 -4.27 9.83
N GLU A 33 17.32 -5.49 9.92
CA GLU A 33 16.74 -6.68 9.32
C GLU A 33 15.34 -6.98 9.88
N GLY A 34 15.13 -6.91 11.19
CA GLY A 34 13.81 -7.11 11.79
C GLY A 34 12.82 -5.99 11.47
N VAL A 35 13.28 -4.74 11.33
CA VAL A 35 12.43 -3.63 10.88
C VAL A 35 11.99 -3.85 9.43
N LEU A 36 12.93 -4.19 8.54
CA LEU A 36 12.63 -4.49 7.13
C LEU A 36 11.70 -5.69 7.00
N GLN A 37 11.92 -6.75 7.78
CA GLN A 37 11.04 -7.92 7.79
C GLN A 37 9.63 -7.57 8.30
N ASN A 38 9.51 -6.75 9.34
CA ASN A 38 8.20 -6.31 9.82
C ASN A 38 7.44 -5.49 8.76
N ILE A 39 8.15 -4.62 8.03
CA ILE A 39 7.57 -3.88 6.90
C ILE A 39 7.12 -4.85 5.80
N VAL A 40 7.97 -5.81 5.39
CA VAL A 40 7.61 -6.82 4.38
C VAL A 40 6.38 -7.62 4.84
N ASN A 41 6.33 -8.04 6.11
CA ASN A 41 5.19 -8.76 6.68
C ASN A 41 3.91 -7.90 6.69
N MET A 42 4.01 -6.61 6.99
CA MET A 42 2.88 -5.68 6.91
C MET A 42 2.38 -5.50 5.47
N LEU A 43 3.31 -5.41 4.50
CA LEU A 43 3.01 -5.19 3.08
C LEU A 43 2.54 -6.45 2.33
N THR A 44 2.81 -7.64 2.86
CA THR A 44 2.41 -8.93 2.25
C THR A 44 1.35 -9.68 3.06
N GLY A 45 1.08 -9.23 4.28
CA GLY A 45 0.13 -9.83 5.20
C GLY A 45 -1.34 -9.49 4.91
N ASN A 46 -2.21 -9.78 5.88
CA ASN A 46 -3.66 -9.63 5.74
C ASN A 46 -4.10 -8.19 5.44
N VAL A 47 -3.43 -7.20 6.04
CA VAL A 47 -3.75 -5.77 5.83
C VAL A 47 -3.61 -5.40 4.36
N ALA A 48 -2.49 -5.78 3.72
CA ALA A 48 -2.27 -5.52 2.31
C ALA A 48 -3.29 -6.21 1.40
N ARG A 49 -3.70 -7.45 1.74
CA ARG A 49 -4.77 -8.15 1.01
C ARG A 49 -6.11 -7.42 1.08
N LEU A 50 -6.47 -6.88 2.25
CA LEU A 50 -7.69 -6.09 2.40
C LEU A 50 -7.63 -4.81 1.56
N LEU A 51 -6.49 -4.10 1.58
CA LEU A 51 -6.31 -2.90 0.77
C LEU A 51 -6.37 -3.19 -0.74
N ALA A 52 -5.73 -4.28 -1.19
CA ALA A 52 -5.79 -4.70 -2.58
C ALA A 52 -7.22 -5.06 -3.01
N THR A 53 -7.95 -5.77 -2.15
CA THR A 53 -9.36 -6.13 -2.40
C THR A 53 -10.22 -4.87 -2.58
N LEU A 54 -10.06 -3.88 -1.68
CA LEU A 54 -10.75 -2.59 -1.81
C LEU A 54 -10.39 -1.87 -3.10
N ALA A 55 -9.12 -1.83 -3.48
CA ALA A 55 -8.68 -1.20 -4.72
C ALA A 55 -9.33 -1.84 -5.95
N VAL A 56 -9.38 -3.18 -6.01
CA VAL A 56 -10.03 -3.91 -7.10
C VAL A 56 -11.53 -3.63 -7.17
N ILE A 57 -12.21 -3.57 -6.02
CA ILE A 57 -13.65 -3.24 -5.96
C ILE A 57 -13.89 -1.83 -6.53
N ILE A 58 -13.11 -0.83 -6.11
CA ILE A 58 -13.24 0.56 -6.58
C ILE A 58 -13.03 0.63 -8.09
N VAL A 59 -12.02 -0.06 -8.62
CA VAL A 59 -11.75 -0.10 -10.07
C VAL A 59 -12.89 -0.77 -10.83
N GLY A 60 -13.44 -1.88 -10.32
CA GLY A 60 -14.58 -2.55 -10.93
C GLY A 60 -15.81 -1.63 -11.02
N ILE A 61 -16.11 -0.91 -9.92
CA ILE A 61 -17.20 0.06 -9.87
C ILE A 61 -16.94 1.21 -10.86
N ALA A 62 -15.74 1.78 -10.86
CA ALA A 62 -15.39 2.88 -11.77
C ALA A 62 -15.41 2.47 -13.25
N TRP A 63 -15.07 1.21 -13.56
CA TRP A 63 -15.18 0.64 -14.89
C TRP A 63 -16.65 0.47 -15.33
N MET A 64 -17.53 0.00 -14.43
CA MET A 64 -18.97 -0.12 -14.70
C MET A 64 -19.64 1.21 -15.07
N PHE A 65 -19.20 2.32 -14.48
CA PHE A 65 -19.72 3.66 -14.78
C PHE A 65 -19.00 4.36 -15.95
N GLY A 66 -18.17 3.64 -16.71
CA GLY A 66 -17.45 4.19 -17.85
C GLY A 66 -16.41 5.26 -17.50
N HIS A 67 -16.05 5.42 -16.22
CA HIS A 67 -15.03 6.38 -15.78
C HIS A 67 -13.60 5.85 -16.00
N LEU A 68 -13.45 4.54 -16.23
CA LEU A 68 -12.16 3.89 -16.50
C LEU A 68 -12.23 3.03 -17.75
N ASP A 69 -11.15 3.04 -18.53
CA ASP A 69 -10.97 2.15 -19.68
C ASP A 69 -10.44 0.79 -19.25
N LEU A 70 -10.71 -0.24 -20.05
CA LEU A 70 -10.29 -1.63 -19.80
C LEU A 70 -8.76 -1.74 -19.61
N ARG A 71 -8.00 -0.95 -20.37
CA ARG A 71 -6.53 -0.87 -20.24
C ARG A 71 -6.08 -0.35 -18.87
N LYS A 72 -6.79 0.66 -18.32
CA LYS A 72 -6.48 1.21 -16.99
C LYS A 72 -6.82 0.20 -15.89
N ALA A 73 -7.96 -0.47 -16.02
CA ALA A 73 -8.34 -1.54 -15.10
C ALA A 73 -7.34 -2.71 -15.11
N ALA A 74 -6.87 -3.12 -16.29
CA ALA A 74 -5.87 -4.17 -16.44
C ALA A 74 -4.54 -3.84 -15.74
N TYR A 75 -4.09 -2.58 -15.78
CA TYR A 75 -2.87 -2.17 -15.06
C TYR A 75 -3.00 -2.32 -13.54
N VAL A 76 -4.19 -2.09 -12.97
CA VAL A 76 -4.41 -2.26 -11.53
C VAL A 76 -4.34 -3.73 -11.15
N VAL A 77 -5.00 -4.61 -11.92
CA VAL A 77 -4.94 -6.06 -11.68
C VAL A 77 -3.50 -6.58 -11.79
N LEU A 78 -2.76 -6.11 -12.80
CA LEU A 78 -1.34 -6.44 -12.96
C LEU A 78 -0.50 -5.96 -11.77
N GLY A 79 -0.72 -4.74 -11.30
CA GLY A 79 -0.03 -4.19 -10.13
C GLY A 79 -0.27 -5.04 -8.87
N VAL A 80 -1.51 -5.44 -8.63
CA VAL A 80 -1.86 -6.34 -7.52
C VAL A 80 -1.17 -7.69 -7.64
N ALA A 81 -1.15 -8.29 -8.84
CA ALA A 81 -0.46 -9.54 -9.09
C ALA A 81 1.05 -9.45 -8.82
N ILE A 82 1.69 -8.33 -9.20
CA ILE A 82 3.12 -8.10 -8.96
C ILE A 82 3.39 -7.95 -7.46
N VAL A 83 2.60 -7.16 -6.72
CA VAL A 83 2.82 -6.94 -5.28
C VAL A 83 2.78 -8.25 -4.50
N PHE A 84 1.83 -9.14 -4.81
CA PHE A 84 1.72 -10.43 -4.14
C PHE A 84 2.69 -11.48 -4.70
N GLY A 85 3.09 -11.39 -5.96
CA GLY A 85 4.07 -12.29 -6.58
C GLY A 85 5.53 -11.93 -6.30
N ALA A 86 5.81 -10.70 -5.83
CA ALA A 86 7.17 -10.19 -5.66
C ALA A 86 8.04 -11.07 -4.75
N SER A 87 7.49 -11.55 -3.63
CA SER A 87 8.24 -12.38 -2.68
C SER A 87 8.71 -13.69 -3.29
N GLU A 88 7.85 -14.34 -4.09
CA GLU A 88 8.19 -15.59 -4.78
C GLU A 88 9.27 -15.39 -5.85
N VAL A 89 9.14 -14.30 -6.62
CA VAL A 89 10.13 -13.92 -7.63
C VAL A 89 11.49 -13.69 -6.97
N VAL A 90 11.54 -12.91 -5.88
CA VAL A 90 12.80 -12.64 -5.17
C VAL A 90 13.39 -13.93 -4.58
N SER A 91 12.58 -14.77 -3.94
CA SER A 91 13.00 -16.06 -3.39
C SER A 91 13.66 -16.96 -4.44
N THR A 92 13.03 -17.07 -5.61
CA THR A 92 13.55 -17.85 -6.74
C THR A 92 14.88 -17.30 -7.24
N LEU A 93 15.02 -15.97 -7.31
CA LEU A 93 16.24 -15.31 -7.78
C LEU A 93 17.41 -15.44 -6.80
N THR A 94 17.14 -15.51 -5.50
CA THR A 94 18.19 -15.63 -4.46
C THR A 94 18.62 -17.07 -4.18
N GLY A 95 18.10 -18.06 -4.94
CA GLY A 95 18.50 -19.46 -4.82
C GLY A 95 17.54 -20.36 -4.02
N GLY A 96 16.32 -19.91 -3.75
CA GLY A 96 15.14 -20.65 -3.30
C GLY A 96 15.35 -21.94 -2.48
N HIS A 97 15.47 -21.79 -1.14
CA HIS A 97 15.07 -22.77 -0.11
C HIS A 97 14.39 -22.03 1.03
#